data_AF-B1B3R1-F1
#
_entry.id   AF-B1B3R1-F1
#
_cell.length_a   1.000
_cell.length_b   1.000
_cell.length_c   1.000
_cell.angle_alpha   90.00
_cell.angle_beta   90.00
_cell.angle_gamma   90.00
#
_symmetry.space_group_name_H-M   'P 1'
#
loop_
_entity.id
_entity.type
_entity.pdbx_description
1 polymer ?
#
loop_
_entity_poly.entity_id
_entity_poly.type
_entity_poly.pdbx_seq_one_letter_code
_entity_poly.pdbx_strand_id
1 'polypeptide(L)'
;VFGTHRLAAKGKTGFHLQRPLLTNPDIAKIINSNEVQSVVRAQKKATVIHTHQKKNPLTNRAAYERLNPVAKTSHEMAKKTHEENKKKRQEALKARRGISAGLTKDQKAQRKARRQASKAWINAAHKNLDDANAAADEVEEDQE
;
A
#
# COMPACT_ATOMS: atom_id res chain seq x y z
N VAL A 1 -56.26 57.80 12.91
CA VAL A 1 -56.79 57.45 11.56
C VAL A 1 -57.02 55.95 11.40
N PHE A 2 -56.01 55.09 11.60
CA PHE A 2 -56.08 53.64 11.29
C PHE A 2 -56.52 52.70 12.42
N GLY A 3 -56.90 53.21 13.59
CA GLY A 3 -57.26 52.38 14.75
C GLY A 3 -56.04 51.78 15.46
N THR A 4 -56.23 50.69 16.20
CA THR A 4 -55.18 49.91 16.86
C THR A 4 -55.40 48.42 16.62
N HIS A 5 -54.50 47.55 17.07
CA HIS A 5 -54.71 46.09 16.99
C HIS A 5 -55.92 45.58 17.81
N ARG A 6 -56.50 46.43 18.67
CA ARG A 6 -57.65 46.12 19.52
C ARG A 6 -58.93 46.84 19.10
N LEU A 7 -58.81 48.04 18.50
CA LEU A 7 -59.95 48.92 18.20
C LEU A 7 -59.96 49.28 16.71
N ALA A 8 -61.16 49.31 16.13
CA ALA A 8 -61.39 49.69 14.74
C ALA A 8 -60.97 51.15 14.45
N ALA A 9 -60.69 51.44 13.17
CA ALA A 9 -60.42 52.80 12.71
C ALA A 9 -61.66 53.70 12.77
N LYS A 10 -61.57 54.83 13.47
CA LYS A 10 -62.66 55.83 13.51
C LYS A 10 -62.89 56.52 12.15
N GLY A 11 -61.83 56.73 11.37
CA GLY A 11 -61.90 57.48 10.10
C GLY A 11 -62.03 56.61 8.84
N LYS A 12 -61.90 55.28 8.97
CA LYS A 12 -61.98 54.33 7.85
C LYS A 12 -62.89 53.18 8.26
N THR A 13 -64.12 53.21 7.77
CA THR A 13 -65.17 52.25 8.16
C THR A 13 -64.74 50.82 7.84
N GLY A 14 -64.95 49.90 8.80
CA GLY A 14 -64.59 48.48 8.67
C GLY A 14 -63.10 48.15 8.72
N PHE A 15 -62.19 49.14 8.74
CA PHE A 15 -60.75 48.89 8.74
C PHE A 15 -60.21 48.56 10.13
N HIS A 16 -59.42 47.49 10.20
CA HIS A 16 -58.62 47.08 11.36
C HIS A 16 -57.15 46.95 10.96
N LEU A 17 -56.26 47.25 11.90
CA LEU A 17 -54.83 47.07 11.68
C LEU A 17 -54.49 45.57 11.62
N GLN A 18 -53.82 45.15 10.55
CA GLN A 18 -53.39 43.76 10.37
C GLN A 18 -52.50 43.33 11.53
N ARG A 19 -52.71 42.10 12.01
CA ARG A 19 -51.89 41.52 13.08
C ARG A 19 -50.69 40.81 12.46
N PRO A 20 -49.46 41.08 12.91
CA PRO A 20 -48.30 40.32 12.46
C PRO A 20 -48.42 38.87 12.95
N LEU A 21 -47.85 37.93 12.19
CA LEU A 21 -47.78 36.52 12.60
C LEU A 21 -46.95 36.32 13.86
N LEU A 22 -45.92 37.16 14.06
CA LEU A 22 -45.00 37.12 15.18
C LEU A 22 -45.15 38.38 16.03
N THR A 23 -45.20 38.21 17.36
CA THR A 23 -45.21 39.34 18.30
C THR A 23 -43.82 39.97 18.44
N ASN A 24 -42.75 39.16 18.40
CA ASN A 24 -41.37 39.63 18.40
C ASN A 24 -40.66 39.09 17.14
N PRO A 25 -40.09 39.94 16.28
CA PRO A 25 -39.34 39.50 15.11
C PRO A 25 -37.92 39.00 15.43
N ASP A 26 -37.38 39.27 16.63
CA ASP A 26 -36.04 38.84 17.01
C ASP A 26 -36.03 37.36 17.43
N ILE A 27 -35.87 36.50 16.42
CA ILE A 27 -35.81 35.04 16.58
C ILE A 27 -34.53 34.64 17.32
N ALA A 28 -33.41 35.35 17.14
CA ALA A 28 -32.15 35.02 17.78
C ALA A 28 -32.24 35.14 19.31
N LYS A 29 -32.95 36.16 19.80
CA LYS A 29 -33.21 36.33 21.24
C LYS A 29 -34.05 35.19 21.82
N ILE A 30 -35.06 34.72 21.09
CA ILE A 30 -35.91 33.60 21.51
C ILE A 30 -35.10 32.30 21.50
N ILE A 31 -34.32 32.04 20.45
CA ILE A 31 -33.47 30.85 20.35
C ILE A 31 -32.47 30.79 21.49
N ASN A 32 -31.87 31.92 21.85
CA ASN A 32 -30.84 31.99 22.89
C ASN A 32 -31.39 32.17 24.31
N SER A 33 -32.71 32.08 24.52
CA SER A 33 -33.31 32.16 25.84
C SER A 33 -33.11 30.86 26.63
N ASN A 34 -33.11 30.96 27.97
CA ASN A 34 -32.84 29.82 28.85
C ASN A 34 -33.91 28.72 28.72
N GLU A 35 -35.17 29.11 28.52
CA GLU A 35 -36.30 28.19 28.36
C GLU A 35 -36.11 27.31 27.12
N VAL A 36 -35.60 27.88 26.03
CA VAL A 36 -35.33 27.13 24.80
C VAL A 36 -34.04 26.32 24.94
N GLN A 37 -32.94 26.94 25.37
CA GLN A 37 -31.63 26.28 25.45
C GLN A 37 -31.56 25.17 26.49
N SER A 38 -32.39 25.18 27.54
CA SER A 38 -32.45 24.09 28.53
C SER A 38 -33.04 22.79 27.97
N VAL A 39 -33.88 22.88 26.94
CA VAL A 39 -34.54 21.72 26.33
C VAL A 39 -33.81 21.25 25.06
N VAL A 40 -33.09 22.16 24.38
CA VAL A 40 -32.36 21.86 23.15
C VAL A 40 -31.25 20.83 23.41
N ARG A 41 -31.17 19.82 22.55
CA ARG A 41 -30.08 18.83 22.58
C ARG A 41 -28.77 19.48 22.17
N ALA A 42 -27.67 19.03 22.78
CA ALA A 42 -26.33 19.46 22.39
C ALA A 42 -26.09 19.27 20.89
N GLN A 43 -25.35 20.21 20.29
CA GLN A 43 -25.04 20.19 18.87
C GLN A 43 -24.27 18.92 18.51
N LYS A 44 -24.76 18.20 17.49
CA LYS A 44 -24.05 17.05 16.93
C LYS A 44 -22.80 17.54 16.20
N LYS A 45 -21.63 17.04 16.59
CA LYS A 45 -20.39 17.26 15.84
C LYS A 45 -20.40 16.36 14.62
N ALA A 46 -20.45 16.95 13.43
CA ALA A 46 -20.18 16.19 12.21
C ALA A 46 -18.69 15.85 12.19
N THR A 47 -18.34 14.57 12.31
CA THR A 47 -17.00 14.11 11.98
C THR A 47 -16.82 14.31 10.49
N VAL A 48 -15.94 15.24 10.11
CA VAL A 48 -15.61 15.51 8.72
C VAL A 48 -14.98 14.25 8.12
N ILE A 49 -15.75 13.48 7.34
CA ILE A 49 -15.30 12.18 6.81
C ILE A 49 -14.23 12.37 5.72
N HIS A 50 -14.21 13.53 5.07
CA HIS A 50 -13.29 13.80 3.94
C HIS A 50 -11.81 13.95 4.36
N THR A 51 -11.50 14.16 5.64
CA THR A 51 -10.11 14.27 6.11
C THR A 51 -9.46 12.88 6.29
N HIS A 52 -10.27 11.83 6.48
CA HIS A 52 -9.79 10.48 6.66
C HIS A 52 -9.62 9.78 5.30
N GLN A 53 -8.42 9.87 4.73
CA GLN A 53 -8.05 9.08 3.55
C GLN A 53 -8.21 7.57 3.85
N LYS A 54 -8.92 6.85 2.99
CA LYS A 54 -9.06 5.39 3.06
C LYS A 54 -7.71 4.73 2.73
N LYS A 55 -6.92 4.39 3.74
CA LYS A 55 -5.62 3.70 3.56
C LYS A 55 -5.85 2.22 3.31
N ASN A 56 -5.10 1.65 2.35
CA ASN A 56 -5.15 0.21 2.06
C ASN A 56 -4.44 -0.58 3.19
N PRO A 57 -5.13 -1.49 3.91
CA PRO A 57 -4.54 -2.25 5.00
C PRO A 57 -3.53 -3.29 4.52
N LEU A 58 -3.54 -3.72 3.26
CA LEU A 58 -2.54 -4.69 2.77
C LEU A 58 -1.15 -4.05 2.60
N THR A 59 -1.10 -2.74 2.34
CA THR A 59 0.15 -2.00 2.17
C THR A 59 0.50 -1.17 3.42
N ASN A 60 -0.48 -0.76 4.22
CA ASN A 60 -0.27 -0.01 5.46
C ASN A 60 -0.35 -0.92 6.69
N ARG A 61 0.81 -1.19 7.29
CA ARG A 61 0.92 -2.02 8.49
C ARG A 61 0.05 -1.57 9.67
N ALA A 62 -0.02 -0.27 9.96
CA ALA A 62 -0.82 0.23 11.09
C ALA A 62 -2.32 0.04 10.85
N ALA A 63 -2.77 0.18 9.60
CA ALA A 63 -4.16 -0.12 9.24
C ALA A 63 -4.45 -1.63 9.29
N TYR A 64 -3.49 -2.47 8.88
CA TYR A 64 -3.58 -3.92 9.02
C TYR A 64 -3.70 -4.38 10.47
N GLU A 65 -2.87 -3.83 11.36
CA GLU A 65 -2.85 -4.15 12.79
C GLU A 65 -4.13 -3.69 13.51
N ARG A 66 -4.73 -2.57 13.08
CA ARG A 66 -6.05 -2.15 13.59
C ARG A 66 -7.18 -3.10 13.16
N LEU A 67 -7.09 -3.65 11.95
CA LEU A 67 -8.09 -4.56 11.40
C LEU A 67 -7.95 -5.98 11.98
N ASN A 68 -6.72 -6.47 12.13
CA ASN A 68 -6.42 -7.82 12.58
C ASN A 68 -5.58 -7.81 13.88
N PRO A 69 -6.13 -8.28 15.01
CA PRO A 69 -5.45 -8.23 16.31
C PRO A 69 -4.18 -9.09 16.38
N VAL A 70 -4.09 -10.16 15.59
CA VAL A 70 -2.95 -11.10 15.58
C VAL A 70 -1.90 -10.70 14.53
N ALA A 71 -2.12 -9.63 13.77
CA ALA A 71 -1.23 -9.21 12.69
C ALA A 71 0.22 -9.01 13.16
N LYS A 72 0.41 -8.37 14.31
CA LYS A 72 1.74 -8.05 14.83
C LYS A 72 2.56 -9.30 15.11
N THR A 73 1.99 -10.26 15.85
CA THR A 73 2.65 -11.51 16.23
C THR A 73 2.92 -12.38 15.00
N SER A 74 1.96 -12.49 14.08
CA SER A 74 2.12 -13.21 12.82
C SER A 74 3.29 -12.66 11.99
N HIS A 75 3.39 -11.34 11.83
CA HIS A 75 4.51 -10.72 11.13
C HIS A 75 5.86 -10.96 11.82
N GLU A 76 5.91 -10.92 13.15
CA GLU A 76 7.14 -11.19 13.90
C GLU A 76 7.59 -12.65 13.75
N MET A 77 6.65 -13.60 13.84
CA MET A 77 6.93 -15.02 13.60
C MET A 77 7.43 -15.25 12.16
N ALA A 78 6.77 -14.67 11.16
CA ALA A 78 7.18 -14.80 9.76
C ALA A 78 8.59 -14.24 9.49
N LYS A 79 8.97 -13.14 10.16
CA LYS A 79 10.33 -12.60 10.07
C LYS A 79 11.36 -13.57 10.66
N LYS A 80 11.10 -14.10 11.85
CA LYS A 80 12.00 -15.07 12.52
C LYS A 80 12.21 -16.32 11.66
N THR A 81 11.14 -16.93 11.16
CA THR A 81 11.23 -18.11 10.31
C THR A 81 11.96 -17.83 9.00
N HIS A 82 11.75 -16.65 8.39
CA HIS A 82 12.48 -16.24 7.20
C HIS A 82 13.99 -16.08 7.46
N GLU A 83 14.38 -15.48 8.57
CA GLU A 83 15.80 -15.35 8.96
C GLU A 83 16.46 -16.71 9.21
N GLU A 84 15.77 -17.62 9.91
CA GLU A 84 16.22 -18.99 10.13
C GLU A 84 16.41 -19.74 8.80
N ASN A 85 15.42 -19.66 7.91
CA ASN A 85 15.47 -20.29 6.59
C ASN A 85 16.59 -19.71 5.73
N LYS A 86 16.84 -18.40 5.82
CA LYS A 86 17.96 -17.75 5.12
C LYS A 86 19.31 -18.29 5.60
N LYS A 87 19.50 -18.45 6.92
CA LYS A 87 20.72 -19.04 7.50
C LYS A 87 20.91 -20.49 7.06
N LYS A 88 19.88 -21.33 7.21
CA LYS A 88 19.88 -22.74 6.77
C LYS A 88 20.20 -22.86 5.28
N ARG A 89 19.59 -22.02 4.44
CA ARG A 89 19.88 -21.99 2.99
C ARG A 89 21.31 -21.58 2.71
N GLN A 90 21.85 -20.60 3.42
CA GLN A 90 23.25 -20.19 3.26
C GLN A 90 24.22 -21.31 3.66
N GLU A 91 23.96 -22.02 4.74
CA GLU A 91 24.76 -23.18 5.18
C GLU A 91 24.70 -24.31 4.15
N ALA A 92 23.49 -24.67 3.69
CA ALA A 92 23.31 -25.67 2.64
C ALA A 92 24.02 -25.27 1.34
N LEU A 93 23.96 -23.99 0.95
CA LEU A 93 24.69 -23.50 -0.22
C LEU A 93 26.21 -23.52 -0.01
N LYS A 94 26.72 -23.18 1.19
CA LYS A 94 28.15 -23.27 1.50
C LYS A 94 28.66 -24.71 1.44
N ALA A 95 27.88 -25.65 1.98
CA ALA A 95 28.15 -27.08 1.90
C ALA A 95 28.13 -27.57 0.45
N ARG A 96 27.11 -27.22 -0.34
CA ARG A 96 27.01 -27.58 -1.77
C ARG A 96 28.11 -26.96 -2.62
N ARG A 97 28.51 -25.72 -2.32
CA ARG A 97 29.59 -25.02 -3.03
C ARG A 97 30.97 -25.55 -2.63
N GLY A 98 31.09 -26.31 -1.54
CA GLY A 98 32.36 -26.87 -1.05
C GLY A 98 33.36 -25.80 -0.61
N ILE A 99 32.91 -24.60 -0.26
CA ILE A 99 33.80 -23.45 0.04
C ILE A 99 34.14 -23.35 1.53
N SER A 100 33.32 -23.93 2.43
CA SER A 100 33.38 -23.64 3.87
C SER A 100 34.38 -24.47 4.69
N ALA A 101 34.99 -25.50 4.13
CA ALA A 101 36.15 -26.17 4.69
C ALA A 101 37.05 -26.47 3.49
N GLY A 102 38.33 -26.06 3.55
CA GLY A 102 39.24 -26.19 2.42
C GLY A 102 39.11 -27.58 1.78
N LEU A 103 38.92 -27.63 0.45
CA LEU A 103 38.73 -28.91 -0.26
C LEU A 103 39.80 -29.91 0.20
N THR A 104 39.35 -31.13 0.51
CA THR A 104 40.26 -32.25 0.77
C THR A 104 41.18 -32.45 -0.45
N LYS A 105 42.36 -33.05 -0.23
CA LYS A 105 43.38 -33.23 -1.28
C LYS A 105 42.78 -33.94 -2.51
N ASP A 106 41.92 -34.93 -2.28
CA ASP A 106 41.25 -35.71 -3.33
C ASP A 106 40.23 -34.88 -4.12
N GLN A 107 39.44 -34.06 -3.42
CA GLN A 107 38.50 -33.13 -4.07
C GLN A 107 39.22 -32.07 -4.92
N LYS A 108 40.39 -31.59 -4.49
CA LYS A 108 41.24 -30.68 -5.29
C LYS A 108 41.77 -31.36 -6.56
N ALA A 109 42.23 -32.60 -6.44
CA ALA A 109 42.72 -33.40 -7.57
C ALA A 109 41.60 -33.67 -8.59
N GLN A 110 40.42 -34.10 -8.14
CA GLN A 110 39.25 -34.31 -8.99
C GLN A 110 38.83 -33.02 -9.72
N ARG A 111 38.83 -31.86 -9.03
CA ARG A 111 38.52 -30.56 -9.65
C ARG A 111 39.54 -30.19 -10.75
N LYS A 112 40.83 -30.42 -10.52
CA LYS A 112 41.89 -30.19 -11.51
C LYS A 112 41.73 -31.09 -12.73
N ALA A 113 41.49 -32.38 -12.52
CA ALA A 113 41.24 -33.35 -13.58
C ALA A 113 40.01 -32.96 -14.43
N ARG A 114 38.89 -32.59 -13.78
CA ARG A 114 37.67 -32.16 -14.48
C ARG A 114 37.89 -30.89 -15.31
N ARG A 115 38.69 -29.93 -14.80
CA ARG A 115 39.07 -28.71 -15.55
C ARG A 115 39.95 -29.04 -16.76
N GLN A 116 40.92 -29.95 -16.62
CA GLN A 116 41.77 -30.37 -17.72
C GLN A 116 40.98 -31.11 -18.80
N ALA A 117 40.11 -32.05 -18.40
CA ALA A 117 39.20 -32.75 -19.33
C ALA A 117 38.27 -31.78 -20.08
N SER A 118 37.70 -30.80 -19.38
CA SER A 118 36.88 -29.76 -20.00
C SER A 118 37.66 -28.89 -20.99
N LYS A 119 38.90 -28.49 -20.64
CA LYS A 119 39.76 -27.72 -21.55
C LYS A 119 40.14 -28.53 -22.80
N ALA A 120 40.44 -29.81 -22.64
CA ALA A 120 40.72 -30.70 -23.75
C ALA A 120 39.51 -30.83 -24.70
N TRP A 121 38.29 -30.98 -24.14
CA TRP A 121 37.07 -31.04 -24.95
C TRP A 121 36.78 -29.73 -25.69
N ILE A 122 36.91 -28.58 -25.00
CA ILE A 122 36.74 -27.25 -25.63
C ILE A 122 37.73 -27.06 -26.77
N ASN A 123 39.01 -27.38 -26.55
CA ASN A 123 40.03 -27.25 -27.59
C ASN A 123 39.76 -28.18 -28.78
N ALA A 124 39.30 -29.41 -28.55
CA ALA A 124 38.93 -30.33 -29.61
C ALA A 124 37.71 -29.83 -30.40
N ALA A 125 36.71 -29.25 -29.73
CA ALA A 125 35.55 -28.65 -30.38
C ALA A 125 35.93 -27.43 -31.24
N HIS A 126 36.82 -26.56 -30.75
CA HIS A 126 37.35 -25.44 -31.53
C HIS A 126 38.11 -25.94 -32.75
N LYS A 127 39.00 -26.92 -32.58
CA LYS A 127 39.73 -27.50 -33.71
C LYS A 127 38.79 -28.07 -34.77
N ASN A 128 37.78 -28.85 -34.38
CA ASN A 128 36.81 -29.40 -35.32
C ASN A 128 35.98 -28.31 -36.03
N LEU A 129 35.74 -27.17 -35.36
CA LEU A 129 35.05 -26.02 -35.98
C LEU A 129 35.96 -25.28 -36.96
N ASP A 130 37.22 -25.08 -36.59
CA ASP A 130 38.23 -24.44 -37.44
C ASP A 130 38.49 -25.30 -38.70
N ASP A 131 38.61 -26.62 -38.54
CA ASP A 131 38.75 -27.58 -39.64
C ASP A 131 37.52 -27.59 -40.56
N ALA A 132 36.30 -27.45 -40.00
CA ALA A 132 35.06 -27.38 -40.79
C ALA A 132 34.90 -26.05 -41.53
N ASN A 133 35.35 -24.94 -40.95
CA ASN A 133 35.36 -23.64 -41.62
C ASN A 133 36.39 -23.60 -42.75
N ALA A 134 37.60 -24.14 -42.52
CA ALA A 134 38.62 -24.24 -43.57
C ALA A 134 38.15 -25.10 -44.76
N ALA A 135 37.46 -26.21 -44.49
CA ALA A 135 36.87 -27.04 -45.54
C ALA A 135 35.69 -26.35 -46.29
N ALA A 136 35.05 -25.35 -45.69
CA ALA A 136 34.02 -24.56 -46.35
C ALA A 136 34.65 -23.47 -47.24
N ASP A 137 35.72 -22.83 -46.78
CA ASP A 137 36.49 -21.84 -47.57
C ASP A 137 37.14 -22.48 -48.81
N GLU A 138 37.70 -23.69 -48.70
CA GLU A 138 38.28 -24.41 -49.86
C GLU A 138 37.22 -24.80 -50.90
N VAL A 139 35.96 -25.03 -50.49
CA VAL A 139 34.86 -25.36 -51.42
C VAL A 139 34.29 -24.11 -52.10
N GLU A 140 34.45 -22.91 -51.50
CA GLU A 140 34.12 -21.63 -52.15
C GLU A 140 35.20 -21.22 -53.18
N GLU A 141 36.49 -21.45 -52.92
CA GLU A 141 37.57 -21.15 -53.88
C GLU A 141 37.55 -22.06 -55.12
N ASP A 142 37.07 -23.30 -55.01
CA ASP A 142 36.92 -24.23 -56.14
C ASP A 142 35.68 -23.94 -57.03
N GLN A 143 34.83 -22.97 -56.66
CA GLN A 143 33.62 -22.58 -57.40
C GLN A 143 33.71 -21.22 -58.12
N GLU A 144 34.86 -20.53 -58.07
CA GLU A 144 35.21 -19.36 -58.90
C GLU A 144 36.14 -19.72 -60.08
#